data_AF-A0A7X7GLX2-F1
#
_entry.id   AF-A0A7X7GLX2-F1
#
_cell.length_a   1.000
_cell.length_b   1.000
_cell.length_c   1.000
_cell.angle_alpha   90.00
_cell.angle_beta   90.00
_cell.angle_gamma   90.00
#
_symmetry.space_group_name_H-M   'P 1'
#
loop_
_entity.id
_entity.type
_entity.pdbx_description
1 polymer ?
#
loop_
_entity_poly.entity_id
_entity_poly.type
_entity_poly.pdbx_seq_one_letter_code
_entity_poly.pdbx_strand_id
1 'polypeptide(L)' 'MDMDEQLHQLAWQLRHNGHGWSEIAAELGCAETVARAMADRYLTDTEARAQKDQFSLFDL' A
#
# COMPACT_ATOMS: atom_id res chain seq x y z
N MET A 1 -13.27 -6.25 2.06
CA MET A 1 -12.09 -5.39 2.09
C MET A 1 -12.15 -4.60 3.37
N ASP A 2 -11.17 -4.79 4.24
CA ASP A 2 -11.09 -4.03 5.49
C ASP A 2 -10.82 -2.56 5.16
N MET A 3 -11.37 -1.66 5.99
CA MET A 3 -11.17 -0.21 5.83
C MET A 3 -9.67 0.17 5.93
N ASP A 4 -8.89 -0.61 6.67
CA ASP A 4 -7.45 -0.50 6.82
C ASP A 4 -6.68 -0.77 5.50
N GLU A 5 -7.10 -1.80 4.75
CA GLU A 5 -6.51 -2.16 3.45
C GLU A 5 -6.71 -1.01 2.43
N GLN A 6 -7.85 -0.33 2.48
CA GLN A 6 -8.13 0.83 1.62
C GLN A 6 -7.27 2.04 1.97
N LEU A 7 -6.99 2.28 3.25
CA LEU A 7 -6.09 3.37 3.67
C LEU A 7 -4.65 3.09 3.21
N HIS A 8 -4.20 1.84 3.32
CA HIS A 8 -2.88 1.43 2.85
C HIS A 8 -2.74 1.58 1.33
N GLN A 9 -3.75 1.15 0.59
CA GLN A 9 -3.79 1.33 -0.87
C GLN A 9 -3.78 2.81 -1.26
N LEU A 10 -4.59 3.64 -0.59
CA LEU A 10 -4.68 5.07 -0.87
C LEU A 10 -3.35 5.79 -0.60
N ALA A 11 -2.70 5.48 0.53
CA ALA A 11 -1.38 6.01 0.87
C ALA A 11 -0.35 5.71 -0.23
N TRP A 12 -0.34 4.45 -0.73
CA TRP A 12 0.54 4.03 -1.81
C TRP A 12 0.21 4.73 -3.14
N GLN A 13 -1.07 4.85 -3.50
CA GLN A 13 -1.50 5.50 -4.73
C GLN A 13 -1.13 6.99 -4.76
N LEU A 14 -1.36 7.72 -3.68
CA LEU A 14 -1.00 9.13 -3.60
C LEU A 14 0.52 9.31 -3.73
N ARG A 15 1.31 8.44 -3.10
CA ARG A 15 2.77 8.45 -3.27
C ARG A 15 3.18 8.19 -4.71
N HIS A 16 2.53 7.24 -5.38
CA HIS A 16 2.81 6.91 -6.79
C HIS A 16 2.39 8.04 -7.75
N ASN A 17 1.34 8.80 -7.40
CA ASN A 17 0.90 9.99 -8.12
C ASN A 17 1.83 11.21 -7.92
N GLY A 18 2.89 11.07 -7.11
CA GLY A 18 3.92 12.10 -6.90
C GLY A 18 3.70 12.97 -5.67
N HIS A 19 2.70 12.67 -4.83
CA HIS A 19 2.47 13.44 -3.60
C HIS A 19 3.61 13.29 -2.57
N GLY A 20 3.83 14.37 -1.82
CA GLY A 20 4.75 14.39 -0.69
C GLY A 20 4.19 13.63 0.50
N TRP A 21 5.04 13.07 1.37
CA TRP A 21 4.58 12.36 2.56
C TRP A 21 3.76 13.24 3.52
N SER A 22 4.09 14.53 3.59
CA SER A 22 3.35 15.53 4.37
C SER A 22 1.91 15.73 3.85
N GLU A 23 1.72 15.78 2.53
CA GLU A 23 0.40 15.90 1.90
C GLU A 23 -0.44 14.65 2.12
N ILE A 24 0.17 13.47 1.94
CA ILE A 24 -0.49 12.17 2.14
C ILE A 24 -0.90 12.02 3.61
N ALA A 25 -0.03 12.39 4.55
CA ALA A 25 -0.33 12.38 5.97
C ALA A 25 -1.51 13.29 6.34
N ALA A 26 -1.56 14.49 5.75
CA ALA A 26 -2.67 15.42 5.94
C ALA A 26 -3.99 14.86 5.38
N GLU A 27 -3.96 14.26 4.19
CA GLU A 27 -5.12 13.64 3.53
C GLU A 27 -5.67 12.46 4.34
N LEU A 28 -4.78 11.63 4.89
CA LEU A 28 -5.14 10.46 5.69
C LEU A 28 -5.42 10.80 7.17
N GLY A 29 -5.19 12.05 7.59
CA GLY A 29 -5.33 12.46 9.00
C GLY A 29 -4.36 11.76 9.96
N CYS A 30 -3.17 11.38 9.48
CA CYS A 30 -2.17 10.66 10.27
C CYS A 30 -0.80 11.37 10.26
N ALA A 31 0.19 10.80 10.95
CA ALA A 31 1.57 11.28 10.86
C ALA A 31 2.26 10.75 9.59
N GLU A 32 3.27 11.46 9.09
CA GLU A 32 4.03 11.05 7.89
C GLU A 32 4.68 9.67 8.02
N THR A 33 5.15 9.33 9.23
CA THR A 33 5.74 8.03 9.52
C THR A 33 4.71 6.90 9.38
N VAL A 34 3.46 7.16 9.78
CA VAL A 34 2.36 6.21 9.66
C VAL A 34 1.95 6.09 8.20
N ALA A 35 1.77 7.20 7.48
CA ALA A 35 1.45 7.20 6.05
C ALA A 35 2.48 6.40 5.21
N ARG A 36 3.76 6.51 5.57
CA ARG A 36 4.83 5.72 4.94
C ARG A 36 4.70 4.24 5.26
N ALA A 37 4.52 3.89 6.54
CA ALA A 37 4.34 2.51 6.96
C ALA A 37 3.11 1.85 6.31
N MET A 38 2.02 2.60 6.13
CA MET A 38 0.82 2.15 5.42
C MET A 38 1.12 1.80 3.95
N ALA A 39 1.82 2.69 3.23
CA ALA A 39 2.18 2.46 1.84
C ALA A 39 3.17 1.29 1.67
N ASP A 40 4.16 1.17 2.55
CA ASP A 40 5.13 0.08 2.55
C ASP A 40 4.46 -1.28 2.83
N ARG A 41 3.48 -1.29 3.75
CA ARG A 41 2.67 -2.48 4.06
C ARG A 41 1.86 -2.92 2.84
N TYR A 42 1.18 -1.99 2.17
CA TYR A 42 0.43 -2.29 0.94
C TYR A 42 1.31 -2.93 -0.13
N LEU A 43 2.51 -2.39 -0.35
CA LEU A 43 3.46 -2.94 -1.31
C LEU A 43 3.87 -4.36 -0.94
N THR A 44 4.25 -4.58 0.32
CA THR A 44 4.65 -5.90 0.84
C THR A 44 3.53 -6.94 0.66
N ASP A 45 2.29 -6.57 1.00
CA ASP A 45 1.14 -7.46 0.90
C ASP A 45 0.79 -7.76 -0.57
N THR A 46 0.95 -6.78 -1.46
CA THR A 46 0.72 -6.94 -2.91
C THR A 46 1.80 -7.82 -3.54
N GLU A 47 3.07 -7.64 -3.18
CA GLU A 47 4.18 -8.48 -3.64
C GLU A 47 4.03 -9.93 -3.13
N ALA A 48 3.65 -10.11 -1.86
CA ALA A 48 3.40 -11.43 -1.29
C ALA A 48 2.25 -12.17 -1.99
N ARG A 49 1.17 -11.44 -2.34
CA ARG A 49 0.07 -11.97 -3.15
C ARG A 49 0.52 -12.33 -4.57
N ALA A 50 1.23 -11.44 -5.24
CA ALA A 50 1.74 -11.66 -6.59
C ALA A 50 2.69 -12.88 -6.65
N GLN A 51 3.53 -13.06 -5.63
CA GLN A 51 4.42 -14.23 -5.53
C GLN A 51 3.63 -15.52 -5.34
N LYS A 52 2.58 -15.50 -4.52
CA LYS A 52 1.71 -16.67 -4.29
C LYS A 52 0.96 -17.08 -5.56
N ASP A 53 0.48 -16.10 -6.32
CA ASP A 53 -0.26 -16.35 -7.57
C ASP A 53 0.66 -16.84 -8.70
N GLN A 54 1.93 -16.42 -8.72
CA GLN A 54 2.92 -16.93 -9.68
C GLN A 54 3.23 -18.42 -9.54
N PHE A 55 3.26 -18.97 -8.32
CA PHE A 55 3.48 -20.41 -8.13
C PHE A 55 2.30 -21.26 -8.61
N SER A 56 1.08 -20.72 -8.60
CA SER A 56 -0.11 -21.44 -9.09
C SER A 56 -0.17 -21.55 -10.62
N LEU A 57 0.68 -20.83 -11.37
CA LEU A 57 0.73 -20.88 -12.84
C LEU A 57 1.58 -22.03 -13.38
N PHE A 58 2.34 -22.74 -12.52
CA PHE A 58 3.26 -23.81 -12.92
C PHE A 58 2.86 -25.21 -12.42
N ASP A 59 1.73 -25.36 -11.74
CA ASP A 59 1.14 -26.68 -11.47
C ASP A 59 0.28 -27.12 -12.68
N LEU A 60 0.92 -27.78 -13.65
CA LEU A 60 0.30 -28.43 -14.82
C LEU A 60 0.93 -29.80 -15.08
#